data_AF-A0A819EAS2-F1
#
_entry.id   AF-A0A819EAS2-F1
#
_cell.length_a   1.000
_cell.length_b   1.000
_cell.length_c   1.000
_cell.angle_alpha   90.00
_cell.angle_beta   90.00
_cell.angle_gamma   90.00
#
_symmetry.space_group_name_H-M   'P 1'
#
loop_
_entity.id
_entity.type
_entity.pdbx_description
1 polymer ?
#
loop_
_entity_poly.entity_id
_entity_poly.type
_entity_poly.pdbx_seq_one_letter_code
_entity_poly.pdbx_strand_id
1 'polypeptide(L)'
;TEDTILYAACFDANGGVFEPLINESDAIISDELNHASIIDGVRLCKAMRYRYKHNDMAELEEHLKDAKAKGAKQIIICTDGAFSMDGTIADLKSICDLADKYEAMVMVDECHCSGFLGKTGRGSIEHCGVMGRVDIITGTLGKALGGAMGGFTSGRKEIIELLRQRSRPYLFSNSLAPSIVGGSIAVMDLLTETTELRDKLEENTKYFRDKMTEAGFDIKPGVHPIVPIMLYDAKLAQEMASKLMDEGIYVIGFFFPVVAKGKARIRVQLSAAHKREHLDKCINAFIKIGKIVFATQSMKEGCFDVGEIKWMNIIKAGLYAQDKLIGIWELKDGDFAGAQVKVYKDGINLEAKLISVPPKMKESCYNEDDVKWMNIFTESDGKYSIVDIVKVKGDCSEIYSSKNINFSDENTVSVIPGSINTDPTGGPQKWTKVSSE
;
A
#
# COMPACT_ATOMS: atom_id res chain seq x y z
N THR A 1 -9.32 8.25 -33.54
CA THR A 1 -10.74 8.63 -33.38
C THR A 1 -11.07 9.74 -34.36
N GLU A 2 -12.34 9.96 -34.64
CA GLU A 2 -12.83 10.86 -35.71
C GLU A 2 -13.70 12.00 -35.15
N ASP A 3 -14.42 11.79 -34.05
CA ASP A 3 -15.22 12.81 -33.36
C ASP A 3 -15.17 12.61 -31.83
N THR A 4 -15.65 13.62 -31.10
CA THR A 4 -15.69 13.66 -29.63
C THR A 4 -16.96 14.36 -29.14
N ILE A 5 -17.60 13.77 -28.12
CA ILE A 5 -18.72 14.36 -27.37
C ILE A 5 -18.28 14.69 -25.94
N LEU A 6 -18.73 15.82 -25.40
CA LEU A 6 -18.40 16.30 -24.06
C LEU A 6 -19.56 16.08 -23.08
N TYR A 7 -19.20 15.83 -21.83
CA TYR A 7 -20.11 15.61 -20.69
C TYR A 7 -19.69 16.47 -19.49
N ALA A 8 -20.59 16.62 -18.50
CA ALA A 8 -20.28 17.35 -17.26
C ALA A 8 -19.13 16.68 -16.47
N ALA A 9 -19.07 15.35 -16.42
CA ALA A 9 -17.95 14.59 -15.90
C ALA A 9 -17.71 13.30 -16.70
N CYS A 10 -16.53 12.68 -16.56
CA CYS A 10 -16.32 11.35 -17.14
C CYS A 10 -17.22 10.28 -16.49
N PHE A 11 -17.71 10.55 -15.27
CA PHE A 11 -18.73 9.73 -14.65
C PHE A 11 -19.97 9.62 -15.54
N ASP A 12 -20.43 10.75 -16.09
CA ASP A 12 -21.56 10.83 -17.02
C ASP A 12 -21.23 10.21 -18.39
N ALA A 13 -20.00 10.42 -18.88
CA ALA A 13 -19.54 9.83 -20.13
C ALA A 13 -19.60 8.29 -20.08
N ASN A 14 -19.03 7.70 -19.03
CA ASN A 14 -19.07 6.25 -18.79
C ASN A 14 -20.48 5.73 -18.49
N GLY A 15 -21.27 6.48 -17.72
CA GLY A 15 -22.67 6.11 -17.44
C GLY A 15 -23.56 6.13 -18.69
N GLY A 16 -23.23 6.98 -19.66
CA GLY A 16 -24.02 7.23 -20.86
C GLY A 16 -23.54 6.53 -22.14
N VAL A 17 -22.50 5.70 -22.08
CA VAL A 17 -21.87 5.11 -23.28
C VAL A 17 -22.52 3.80 -23.75
N PHE A 18 -22.90 2.91 -22.82
CA PHE A 18 -23.26 1.53 -23.19
C PHE A 18 -24.68 1.41 -23.77
N GLU A 19 -25.70 1.86 -23.03
CA GLU A 19 -27.11 1.68 -23.42
C GLU A 19 -27.48 2.23 -24.81
N PRO A 20 -26.92 3.36 -25.28
CA PRO A 20 -27.14 3.84 -26.64
C PRO A 20 -26.61 2.93 -27.76
N LEU A 21 -25.57 2.14 -27.48
CA LEU A 21 -24.79 1.40 -28.47
C LEU A 21 -25.19 -0.08 -28.52
N ILE A 22 -25.54 -0.66 -27.37
CA ILE A 22 -25.75 -2.10 -27.22
C ILE A 22 -26.96 -2.41 -26.31
N ASN A 23 -27.58 -3.57 -26.53
CA ASN A 23 -28.82 -4.01 -25.89
C ASN A 23 -28.75 -5.46 -25.39
N GLU A 24 -29.88 -6.06 -24.99
CA GLU A 24 -29.95 -7.45 -24.49
C GLU A 24 -29.41 -8.54 -25.43
N SER A 25 -29.23 -8.26 -26.73
CA SER A 25 -28.64 -9.20 -27.69
C SER A 25 -27.12 -9.10 -27.83
N ASP A 26 -26.48 -8.25 -27.02
CA ASP A 26 -25.06 -7.96 -27.03
C ASP A 26 -24.40 -8.33 -25.69
N ALA A 27 -23.07 -8.20 -25.60
CA ALA A 27 -22.31 -8.47 -24.38
C ALA A 27 -21.32 -7.36 -24.02
N ILE A 28 -21.10 -7.18 -22.73
CA ILE A 28 -20.05 -6.33 -22.15
C ILE A 28 -19.15 -7.20 -21.29
N ILE A 29 -17.84 -7.07 -21.47
CA ILE A 29 -16.83 -7.75 -20.67
C ILE A 29 -15.97 -6.69 -19.97
N SER A 30 -16.06 -6.63 -18.64
CA SER A 30 -15.46 -5.58 -17.81
C SER A 30 -14.41 -6.15 -16.87
N ASP A 31 -13.28 -5.46 -16.70
CA ASP A 31 -12.34 -5.74 -15.62
C ASP A 31 -13.04 -5.55 -14.27
N GLU A 32 -12.72 -6.38 -13.27
CA GLU A 32 -13.35 -6.31 -11.95
C GLU A 32 -13.00 -5.05 -11.15
N LEU A 33 -11.87 -4.41 -11.45
CA LEU A 33 -11.39 -3.20 -10.78
C LEU A 33 -11.72 -1.92 -11.54
N ASN A 34 -12.51 -2.01 -12.61
CA ASN A 34 -12.98 -0.85 -13.35
C ASN A 34 -13.62 0.19 -12.44
N HIS A 35 -13.47 1.46 -12.82
CA HIS A 35 -14.01 2.57 -12.07
C HIS A 35 -15.53 2.46 -11.90
N ALA A 36 -16.04 2.95 -10.76
CA ALA A 36 -17.44 2.86 -10.40
C ALA A 36 -18.39 3.38 -11.50
N SER A 37 -17.98 4.42 -12.25
CA SER A 37 -18.80 4.94 -13.36
C SER A 37 -18.94 3.97 -14.52
N ILE A 38 -17.90 3.18 -14.83
CA ILE A 38 -17.98 2.13 -15.84
C ILE A 38 -18.93 1.04 -15.34
N ILE A 39 -18.74 0.59 -14.08
CA ILE A 39 -19.60 -0.41 -13.45
C ILE A 39 -21.07 0.02 -13.48
N ASP A 40 -21.37 1.28 -13.16
CA ASP A 40 -22.73 1.80 -13.16
C ASP A 40 -23.29 1.94 -14.58
N GLY A 41 -22.50 2.37 -15.56
CA GLY A 41 -22.89 2.34 -16.98
C GLY A 41 -23.23 0.93 -17.47
N VAL A 42 -22.40 -0.06 -17.12
CA VAL A 42 -22.65 -1.48 -17.42
C VAL A 42 -23.92 -1.98 -16.74
N ARG A 43 -24.18 -1.56 -15.49
CA ARG A 43 -25.40 -1.94 -14.76
C ARG A 43 -26.67 -1.36 -15.34
N LEU A 44 -26.60 -0.19 -15.97
CA LEU A 44 -27.74 0.44 -16.63
C LEU A 44 -28.06 -0.19 -18.00
N CYS A 45 -27.08 -0.83 -18.65
CA CYS A 45 -27.26 -1.50 -19.94
C CYS A 45 -27.84 -2.92 -19.78
N LYS A 46 -28.75 -3.34 -20.66
CA LYS A 46 -29.38 -4.68 -20.63
C LYS A 46 -28.55 -5.80 -21.24
N ALA A 47 -27.40 -5.48 -21.85
CA ALA A 47 -26.49 -6.47 -22.45
C ALA A 47 -26.06 -7.55 -21.43
N MET A 48 -25.67 -8.72 -21.94
CA MET A 48 -25.03 -9.74 -21.14
C MET A 48 -23.76 -9.17 -20.49
N ARG A 49 -23.53 -9.44 -19.20
CA ARG A 49 -22.45 -8.81 -18.43
C ARG A 49 -21.49 -9.86 -17.93
N TYR A 50 -20.23 -9.68 -18.27
CA TYR A 50 -19.12 -10.52 -17.85
C TYR A 50 -18.14 -9.68 -17.05
N ARG A 51 -17.61 -10.25 -15.98
CA ARG A 51 -16.59 -9.61 -15.14
C ARG A 51 -15.43 -10.56 -14.95
N TYR A 52 -14.30 -10.24 -15.58
CA TYR A 52 -13.07 -11.02 -15.45
C TYR A 52 -12.18 -10.46 -14.34
N LYS A 53 -11.34 -11.30 -13.75
CA LYS A 53 -10.35 -10.90 -12.76
C LYS A 53 -9.39 -9.89 -13.33
N HIS A 54 -8.89 -9.04 -12.44
CA HIS A 54 -8.06 -7.92 -12.82
C HIS A 54 -6.87 -8.32 -13.72
N ASN A 55 -6.87 -7.80 -14.95
CA ASN A 55 -5.84 -8.05 -15.96
C ASN A 55 -5.63 -9.55 -16.33
N ASP A 56 -6.61 -10.43 -16.10
CA ASP A 56 -6.56 -11.85 -16.44
C ASP A 56 -7.05 -12.09 -17.88
N MET A 57 -6.09 -12.22 -18.81
CA MET A 57 -6.40 -12.41 -20.23
C MET A 57 -6.98 -13.79 -20.55
N ALA A 58 -6.72 -14.80 -19.72
CA ALA A 58 -7.27 -16.13 -19.91
C ALA A 58 -8.78 -16.13 -19.60
N GLU A 59 -9.17 -15.53 -18.47
CA GLU A 59 -10.58 -15.40 -18.09
C GLU A 59 -11.33 -14.44 -19.03
N LEU A 60 -10.68 -13.36 -19.49
CA LEU A 60 -11.22 -12.50 -20.56
C LEU A 60 -11.53 -13.31 -21.82
N GLU A 61 -10.61 -14.17 -22.27
CA GLU A 61 -10.83 -15.02 -23.45
C GLU A 61 -11.96 -16.05 -23.22
N GLU A 62 -12.08 -16.61 -22.02
CA GLU A 62 -13.19 -17.51 -21.66
C GLU A 62 -14.55 -16.79 -21.78
N HIS A 63 -14.65 -15.56 -21.29
CA HIS A 63 -15.87 -14.75 -21.42
C HIS A 63 -16.18 -14.37 -22.87
N LEU A 64 -15.17 -14.07 -23.69
CA LEU A 64 -15.34 -13.83 -25.12
C LEU A 64 -15.93 -15.07 -25.84
N LYS A 65 -15.41 -16.26 -25.53
CA LYS A 65 -15.93 -17.54 -26.05
C LYS A 65 -17.37 -17.78 -25.64
N ASP A 66 -17.70 -17.59 -24.36
CA ASP A 66 -19.06 -17.79 -23.84
C ASP A 66 -20.06 -16.80 -24.44
N ALA A 67 -19.70 -15.52 -24.56
CA ALA A 67 -20.55 -14.49 -25.18
C ALA A 67 -20.88 -14.83 -26.65
N LYS A 68 -19.88 -15.27 -27.43
CA LYS A 68 -20.09 -15.75 -28.80
C LYS A 68 -20.96 -17.00 -28.85
N ALA A 69 -20.72 -17.96 -27.96
CA ALA A 69 -21.51 -19.20 -27.89
C ALA A 69 -22.99 -18.93 -27.55
N LYS A 70 -23.27 -17.89 -26.77
CA LYS A 70 -24.63 -17.41 -26.45
C LYS A 70 -25.25 -16.51 -27.54
N GLY A 71 -24.54 -16.28 -28.64
CA GLY A 71 -25.04 -15.53 -29.79
C GLY A 71 -25.02 -14.02 -29.62
N ALA A 72 -24.11 -13.47 -28.81
CA ALA A 72 -23.90 -12.02 -28.71
C ALA A 72 -23.61 -11.44 -30.11
N LYS A 73 -24.38 -10.44 -30.53
CA LYS A 73 -24.21 -9.79 -31.85
C LYS A 73 -23.02 -8.84 -31.84
N GLN A 74 -22.91 -8.02 -30.81
CA GLN A 74 -21.75 -7.18 -30.53
C GLN A 74 -21.19 -7.50 -29.15
N ILE A 75 -19.88 -7.35 -29.01
CA ILE A 75 -19.17 -7.52 -27.75
C ILE A 75 -18.31 -6.27 -27.53
N ILE A 76 -18.38 -5.68 -26.34
CA ILE A 76 -17.49 -4.60 -25.92
C ILE A 76 -16.64 -5.08 -24.76
N ILE A 77 -15.32 -5.00 -24.91
CA ILE A 77 -14.37 -5.12 -23.79
C ILE A 77 -14.14 -3.72 -23.24
N CYS A 78 -14.38 -3.50 -21.95
CA CYS A 78 -14.15 -2.21 -21.30
C CYS A 78 -13.15 -2.31 -20.15
N THR A 79 -12.22 -1.35 -20.10
CA THR A 79 -11.18 -1.30 -19.06
C THR A 79 -10.75 0.13 -18.75
N ASP A 80 -10.33 0.41 -17.52
CA ASP A 80 -9.46 1.56 -17.22
C ASP A 80 -8.10 1.37 -17.90
N GLY A 81 -7.57 2.41 -18.54
CA GLY A 81 -6.21 2.40 -19.09
C GLY A 81 -5.14 2.27 -18.00
N ALA A 82 -5.35 2.97 -16.88
CA ALA A 82 -4.59 2.80 -15.65
C ALA A 82 -5.50 2.86 -14.43
N PHE A 83 -5.35 1.90 -13.52
CA PHE A 83 -6.24 1.69 -12.39
C PHE A 83 -5.90 2.65 -11.24
N SER A 84 -6.88 3.49 -10.88
CA SER A 84 -6.68 4.64 -10.00
C SER A 84 -6.17 4.33 -8.59
N MET A 85 -6.31 3.10 -8.09
CA MET A 85 -5.94 2.73 -6.73
C MET A 85 -4.48 2.31 -6.59
N ASP A 86 -3.85 1.83 -7.66
CA ASP A 86 -2.47 1.36 -7.62
C ASP A 86 -1.61 1.69 -8.82
N GLY A 87 -2.17 2.33 -9.85
CA GLY A 87 -1.42 2.70 -11.05
C GLY A 87 -1.01 1.51 -11.89
N THR A 88 -1.64 0.34 -11.72
CA THR A 88 -1.49 -0.75 -12.68
C THR A 88 -1.99 -0.26 -14.04
N ILE A 89 -1.25 -0.52 -15.11
CA ILE A 89 -1.64 -0.19 -16.49
C ILE A 89 -2.24 -1.46 -17.08
N ALA A 90 -3.40 -1.36 -17.74
CA ALA A 90 -4.03 -2.51 -18.39
C ALA A 90 -3.12 -3.07 -19.49
N ASP A 91 -3.12 -4.40 -19.68
CA ASP A 91 -2.47 -5.02 -20.84
C ASP A 91 -3.31 -4.80 -22.11
N LEU A 92 -3.35 -3.55 -22.57
CA LEU A 92 -4.15 -3.17 -23.74
C LEU A 92 -3.69 -3.88 -25.00
N LYS A 93 -2.43 -4.31 -25.08
CA LYS A 93 -1.94 -5.08 -26.23
C LYS A 93 -2.66 -6.42 -26.30
N SER A 94 -2.65 -7.20 -25.22
CA SER A 94 -3.36 -8.49 -25.19
C SER A 94 -4.87 -8.34 -25.31
N ILE A 95 -5.45 -7.30 -24.70
CA ILE A 95 -6.88 -6.98 -24.86
C ILE A 95 -7.22 -6.71 -26.33
N CYS A 96 -6.45 -5.90 -27.03
CA CYS A 96 -6.68 -5.64 -28.46
C CYS A 96 -6.44 -6.88 -29.31
N ASP A 97 -5.41 -7.70 -29.00
CA ASP A 97 -5.14 -8.96 -29.70
C ASP A 97 -6.33 -9.93 -29.59
N LEU A 98 -6.97 -9.99 -28.41
CA LEU A 98 -8.20 -10.75 -28.19
C LEU A 98 -9.41 -10.10 -28.87
N ALA A 99 -9.55 -8.78 -28.81
CA ALA A 99 -10.64 -8.07 -29.46
C ALA A 99 -10.66 -8.31 -30.97
N ASP A 100 -9.50 -8.25 -31.63
CA ASP A 100 -9.35 -8.55 -33.05
C ASP A 100 -9.72 -10.01 -33.37
N LYS A 101 -9.27 -10.96 -32.53
CA LYS A 101 -9.57 -12.39 -32.70
C LYS A 101 -11.06 -12.72 -32.58
N TYR A 102 -11.78 -12.01 -31.72
CA TYR A 102 -13.19 -12.26 -31.43
C TYR A 102 -14.15 -11.23 -32.04
N GLU A 103 -13.64 -10.31 -32.88
CA GLU A 103 -14.41 -9.22 -33.48
C GLU A 103 -15.20 -8.43 -32.42
N ALA A 104 -14.54 -8.10 -31.31
CA ALA A 104 -15.08 -7.28 -30.23
C ALA A 104 -14.57 -5.84 -30.35
N MET A 105 -15.36 -4.88 -29.86
CA MET A 105 -14.91 -3.49 -29.71
C MET A 105 -14.14 -3.31 -28.41
N VAL A 106 -13.21 -2.36 -28.39
CA VAL A 106 -12.47 -1.98 -27.19
C VAL A 106 -12.83 -0.57 -26.73
N MET A 107 -13.23 -0.46 -25.47
CA MET A 107 -13.40 0.80 -24.76
C MET A 107 -12.34 0.96 -23.68
N VAL A 108 -11.61 2.08 -23.68
CA VAL A 108 -10.60 2.41 -22.66
C VAL A 108 -10.95 3.72 -21.96
N ASP A 109 -10.97 3.72 -20.64
CA ASP A 109 -11.03 4.94 -19.83
C ASP A 109 -9.61 5.48 -19.57
N GLU A 110 -9.33 6.65 -20.13
CA GLU A 110 -8.03 7.31 -20.09
C GLU A 110 -7.91 8.39 -18.98
N CYS A 111 -8.83 8.42 -18.02
CA CYS A 111 -8.88 9.44 -16.97
C CYS A 111 -7.57 9.57 -16.19
N HIS A 112 -6.85 8.47 -15.99
CA HIS A 112 -5.59 8.43 -15.26
C HIS A 112 -4.39 8.29 -16.20
N CYS A 113 -4.50 8.65 -17.47
CA CYS A 113 -3.44 8.40 -18.45
C CYS A 113 -3.20 9.60 -19.38
N SER A 114 -4.28 10.19 -19.89
CA SER A 114 -4.21 11.26 -20.90
C SER A 114 -3.47 12.49 -20.38
N GLY A 115 -2.58 13.00 -21.21
CA GLY A 115 -1.75 14.18 -20.97
C GLY A 115 -0.36 13.90 -20.40
N PHE A 116 -0.06 12.67 -19.98
CA PHE A 116 1.25 12.39 -19.38
C PHE A 116 1.79 10.96 -19.54
N LEU A 117 0.94 9.97 -19.84
CA LEU A 117 1.40 8.61 -20.10
C LEU A 117 1.66 8.42 -21.61
N GLY A 118 2.60 7.54 -21.98
CA GLY A 118 3.06 7.38 -23.36
C GLY A 118 4.13 8.42 -23.75
N LYS A 119 4.78 8.25 -24.90
CA LYS A 119 5.91 9.11 -25.32
C LYS A 119 5.51 10.57 -25.55
N THR A 120 4.28 10.80 -26.00
CA THR A 120 3.75 12.13 -26.31
C THR A 120 2.57 12.52 -25.42
N GLY A 121 2.35 11.79 -24.32
CA GLY A 121 1.24 12.06 -23.41
C GLY A 121 -0.12 11.60 -23.94
N ARG A 122 -0.17 10.79 -25.00
CA ARG A 122 -1.43 10.28 -25.58
C ARG A 122 -2.06 9.13 -24.78
N GLY A 123 -1.50 8.83 -23.62
CA GLY A 123 -2.12 7.97 -22.63
C GLY A 123 -1.70 6.51 -22.72
N SER A 124 -2.51 5.62 -22.14
CA SER A 124 -2.14 4.21 -22.04
C SER A 124 -2.16 3.51 -23.39
N ILE A 125 -3.01 3.97 -24.31
CA ILE A 125 -3.11 3.48 -25.69
C ILE A 125 -1.78 3.68 -26.44
N GLU A 126 -1.12 4.84 -26.29
CA GLU A 126 0.20 5.10 -26.85
C GLU A 126 1.28 4.30 -26.11
N HIS A 127 1.23 4.29 -24.77
CA HIS A 127 2.19 3.56 -23.95
C HIS A 127 2.27 2.06 -24.31
N CYS A 128 1.11 1.44 -24.54
CA CYS A 128 0.99 0.03 -24.90
C CYS A 128 1.16 -0.23 -26.41
N GLY A 129 1.36 0.82 -27.23
CA GLY A 129 1.60 0.68 -28.67
C GLY A 129 0.37 0.20 -29.47
N VAL A 130 -0.85 0.50 -29.00
CA VAL A 130 -2.11 0.04 -29.61
C VAL A 130 -2.93 1.18 -30.23
N MET A 131 -2.27 2.29 -30.56
CA MET A 131 -2.90 3.42 -31.26
C MET A 131 -3.63 2.93 -32.52
N GLY A 132 -4.90 3.32 -32.65
CA GLY A 132 -5.75 2.93 -33.78
C GLY A 132 -6.51 1.60 -33.60
N ARG A 133 -6.27 0.85 -32.51
CA ARG A 133 -6.96 -0.42 -32.21
C ARG A 133 -8.07 -0.30 -31.15
N VAL A 134 -8.22 0.88 -30.55
CA VAL A 134 -9.26 1.19 -29.55
C VAL A 134 -10.39 1.97 -30.23
N ASP A 135 -11.62 1.49 -30.09
CA ASP A 135 -12.81 2.07 -30.75
C ASP A 135 -13.41 3.24 -29.98
N ILE A 136 -13.41 3.15 -28.64
CA ILE A 136 -14.02 4.14 -27.75
C ILE A 136 -13.01 4.53 -26.67
N ILE A 137 -12.82 5.83 -26.51
CA ILE A 137 -11.97 6.39 -25.46
C ILE A 137 -12.85 7.29 -24.60
N THR A 138 -12.97 6.98 -23.31
CA THR A 138 -13.53 7.92 -22.34
C THR A 138 -12.42 8.59 -21.56
N GLY A 139 -12.67 9.79 -21.04
CA GLY A 139 -11.67 10.49 -20.25
C GLY A 139 -12.20 11.74 -19.59
N THR A 140 -11.35 12.39 -18.79
CA THR A 140 -11.73 13.56 -18.01
C THR A 140 -10.86 14.76 -18.31
N LEU A 141 -11.49 15.94 -18.26
CA LEU A 141 -10.83 17.24 -18.26
C LEU A 141 -10.47 17.71 -16.83
N GLY A 142 -11.01 17.05 -15.80
CA GLY A 142 -10.84 17.41 -14.39
C GLY A 142 -9.58 16.87 -13.71
N LYS A 143 -8.68 16.21 -14.44
CA LYS A 143 -7.39 15.70 -13.92
C LYS A 143 -6.22 16.39 -14.60
N ALA A 144 -5.37 15.65 -15.32
CA ALA A 144 -4.21 16.21 -16.00
C ALA A 144 -4.56 17.25 -17.08
N LEU A 145 -5.79 17.21 -17.64
CA LEU A 145 -6.23 18.06 -18.75
C LEU A 145 -6.98 19.35 -18.33
N GLY A 146 -6.62 19.94 -17.19
CA GLY A 146 -7.12 21.26 -16.78
C GLY A 146 -7.81 21.32 -15.41
N GLY A 147 -7.85 20.22 -14.65
CA GLY A 147 -8.13 20.20 -13.21
C GLY A 147 -9.50 20.70 -12.72
N ALA A 148 -10.40 21.13 -13.61
CA ALA A 148 -11.64 21.79 -13.23
C ALA A 148 -12.86 20.86 -13.27
N MET A 149 -13.43 20.61 -14.45
CA MET A 149 -14.61 19.77 -14.63
C MET A 149 -14.68 19.29 -16.09
N GLY A 150 -15.41 18.22 -16.37
CA GLY A 150 -15.62 17.73 -17.73
C GLY A 150 -15.25 16.27 -17.93
N GLY A 151 -16.03 15.61 -18.77
CA GLY A 151 -15.76 14.30 -19.34
C GLY A 151 -15.90 14.32 -20.85
N PHE A 152 -15.39 13.30 -21.50
CA PHE A 152 -15.57 13.12 -22.93
C PHE A 152 -15.66 11.65 -23.31
N THR A 153 -16.28 11.41 -24.45
CA THR A 153 -16.18 10.15 -25.20
C THR A 153 -15.69 10.50 -26.60
N SER A 154 -14.60 9.87 -27.03
CA SER A 154 -13.99 10.00 -28.35
C SER A 154 -14.03 8.66 -29.06
N GLY A 155 -14.34 8.64 -30.35
CA GLY A 155 -14.53 7.39 -31.08
C GLY A 155 -14.67 7.58 -32.58
N ARG A 156 -15.18 6.55 -33.26
CA ARG A 156 -15.64 6.64 -34.65
C ARG A 156 -16.83 7.60 -34.75
N LYS A 157 -16.97 8.30 -35.87
CA LYS A 157 -18.00 9.35 -36.01
C LYS A 157 -19.40 8.82 -35.77
N GLU A 158 -19.71 7.62 -36.24
CA GLU A 158 -21.04 6.99 -36.12
C GLU A 158 -21.39 6.69 -34.65
N ILE A 159 -20.40 6.29 -33.85
CA ILE A 159 -20.57 6.07 -32.40
C ILE A 159 -20.94 7.41 -31.75
N ILE A 160 -20.20 8.47 -32.05
CA ILE A 160 -20.43 9.78 -31.45
C ILE A 160 -21.77 10.38 -31.88
N GLU A 161 -22.15 10.24 -33.15
CA GLU A 161 -23.45 10.66 -33.65
C GLU A 161 -24.61 9.95 -32.94
N LEU A 162 -24.50 8.64 -32.69
CA LEU A 162 -25.48 7.88 -31.89
C LEU A 162 -25.55 8.37 -30.45
N LEU A 163 -24.39 8.61 -29.81
CA LEU A 163 -24.33 9.12 -28.44
C LEU A 163 -24.98 10.51 -28.33
N ARG A 164 -24.77 11.41 -29.29
CA ARG A 164 -25.42 12.74 -29.30
C ARG A 164 -26.95 12.64 -29.36
N GLN A 165 -27.51 11.58 -29.96
CA GLN A 165 -28.95 11.39 -30.11
C GLN A 165 -29.60 10.61 -28.97
N ARG A 166 -28.84 9.81 -28.23
CA ARG A 166 -29.40 8.81 -27.29
C ARG A 166 -28.77 8.82 -25.90
N SER A 167 -27.56 9.35 -25.74
CA SER A 167 -26.87 9.36 -24.45
C SER A 167 -27.59 10.31 -23.48
N ARG A 168 -28.34 9.72 -22.54
CA ARG A 168 -29.18 10.48 -21.60
C ARG A 168 -28.40 11.51 -20.77
N PRO A 169 -27.19 11.21 -20.23
CA PRO A 169 -26.42 12.21 -19.48
C PRO A 169 -25.97 13.40 -20.33
N TYR A 170 -25.89 13.26 -21.66
CA TYR A 170 -25.64 14.37 -22.58
C TYR A 170 -26.92 15.16 -22.86
N LEU A 171 -28.03 14.47 -23.15
CA LEU A 171 -29.29 15.09 -23.58
C LEU A 171 -30.04 15.84 -22.46
N PHE A 172 -29.92 15.36 -21.22
CA PHE A 172 -30.73 15.85 -20.09
C PHE A 172 -29.87 16.53 -19.01
N SER A 173 -28.67 16.99 -19.38
CA SER A 173 -27.77 17.72 -18.50
C SER A 173 -27.30 19.02 -19.15
N ASN A 174 -26.65 19.88 -18.37
CA ASN A 174 -26.13 21.15 -18.86
C ASN A 174 -24.81 20.94 -19.61
N SER A 175 -24.59 21.74 -20.65
CA SER A 175 -23.28 21.82 -21.31
C SER A 175 -22.21 22.38 -20.38
N LEU A 176 -20.94 22.07 -20.66
CA LEU A 176 -19.81 22.63 -19.92
C LEU A 176 -19.76 24.16 -20.06
N ALA A 177 -19.36 24.82 -18.97
CA ALA A 177 -19.16 26.26 -18.99
C ALA A 177 -18.06 26.65 -19.99
N PRO A 178 -18.23 27.70 -20.82
CA PRO A 178 -17.24 28.09 -21.83
C PRO A 178 -15.83 28.34 -21.27
N SER A 179 -15.71 28.82 -20.03
CA SER A 179 -14.42 29.01 -19.35
C SER A 179 -13.66 27.70 -19.12
N ILE A 180 -14.38 26.62 -18.80
CA ILE A 180 -13.80 25.28 -18.64
C ILE A 180 -13.30 24.76 -19.97
N VAL A 181 -14.10 24.92 -21.03
CA VAL A 181 -13.71 24.51 -22.39
C VAL A 181 -12.47 25.29 -22.86
N GLY A 182 -12.46 26.61 -22.68
CA GLY A 182 -11.31 27.45 -23.03
C GLY A 182 -10.04 27.05 -22.27
N GLY A 183 -10.15 26.76 -20.97
CA GLY A 183 -9.03 26.27 -20.16
C GLY A 183 -8.50 24.91 -20.63
N SER A 184 -9.39 23.97 -20.96
CA SER A 184 -8.99 22.66 -21.47
C SER A 184 -8.33 22.73 -22.85
N ILE A 185 -8.80 23.61 -23.75
CA ILE A 185 -8.14 23.85 -25.04
C ILE A 185 -6.71 24.36 -24.82
N ALA A 186 -6.53 25.38 -23.97
CA ALA A 186 -5.20 25.90 -23.67
C ALA A 186 -4.26 24.85 -23.08
N VAL A 187 -4.78 23.93 -22.24
CA VAL A 187 -3.98 22.81 -21.72
C VAL A 187 -3.62 21.82 -22.83
N MET A 188 -4.54 21.51 -23.75
CA MET A 188 -4.24 20.63 -24.90
C MET A 188 -3.17 21.25 -25.80
N ASP A 189 -3.21 22.56 -26.05
CA ASP A 189 -2.19 23.27 -26.81
C ASP A 189 -0.82 23.14 -26.13
N LEU A 190 -0.74 23.43 -24.82
CA LEU A 190 0.49 23.30 -24.03
C LEU A 190 1.08 21.88 -24.06
N LEU A 191 0.23 20.85 -23.91
CA LEU A 191 0.66 19.45 -23.93
C LEU A 191 1.05 18.95 -25.32
N THR A 192 0.58 19.62 -26.39
CA THR A 192 0.92 19.28 -27.77
C THR A 192 2.25 19.90 -28.19
N GLU A 193 2.57 21.09 -27.66
CA GLU A 193 3.79 21.83 -28.00
C GLU A 193 5.07 21.20 -27.45
N THR A 194 5.02 20.56 -26.28
CA THR A 194 6.21 20.03 -25.60
C THR A 194 5.90 18.85 -24.67
N THR A 195 6.89 17.97 -24.49
CA THR A 195 6.83 16.86 -23.52
C THR A 195 7.46 17.18 -22.17
N GLU A 196 8.00 18.38 -21.96
CA GLU A 196 8.82 18.73 -20.78
C GLU A 196 8.14 18.39 -19.44
N LEU A 197 6.85 18.70 -19.30
CA LEU A 197 6.10 18.40 -18.08
C LEU A 197 5.93 16.88 -17.86
N ARG A 198 5.68 16.15 -18.95
CA ARG A 198 5.56 14.69 -18.94
C ARG A 198 6.89 14.03 -18.61
N ASP A 199 7.99 14.50 -19.22
CA ASP A 199 9.33 13.96 -19.00
C ASP A 199 9.79 14.20 -17.56
N LYS A 200 9.53 15.40 -17.02
CA LYS A 200 9.78 15.71 -15.61
C LYS A 200 8.93 14.86 -14.67
N LEU A 201 7.66 14.59 -15.02
CA LEU A 201 6.81 13.70 -14.23
C LEU A 201 7.37 12.27 -14.22
N GLU A 202 7.77 11.75 -15.38
CA GLU A 202 8.36 10.42 -15.51
C GLU A 202 9.65 10.30 -14.66
N GLU A 203 10.54 11.29 -14.73
CA GLU A 203 11.76 11.35 -13.91
C GLU A 203 11.43 11.40 -12.41
N ASN A 204 10.50 12.27 -12.00
CA ASN A 204 10.06 12.40 -10.62
C ASN A 204 9.46 11.09 -10.09
N THR A 205 8.63 10.44 -10.90
CA THR A 205 8.02 9.15 -10.57
C THR A 205 9.08 8.07 -10.42
N LYS A 206 10.00 7.95 -11.39
CA LYS A 206 11.09 6.97 -11.31
C LYS A 206 11.90 7.17 -10.03
N TYR A 207 12.35 8.40 -9.77
CA TYR A 207 13.13 8.69 -8.56
C TYR A 207 12.39 8.35 -7.28
N PHE A 208 11.12 8.76 -7.15
CA PHE A 208 10.34 8.50 -5.96
C PHE A 208 10.15 6.99 -5.74
N ARG A 209 9.82 6.24 -6.81
CA ARG A 209 9.68 4.77 -6.73
C ARG A 209 10.99 4.11 -6.31
N ASP A 210 12.09 4.44 -6.98
CA ASP A 210 13.42 3.90 -6.65
C ASP A 210 13.78 4.15 -5.19
N LYS A 211 13.60 5.38 -4.70
CA LYS A 211 13.95 5.75 -3.32
C LYS A 211 13.03 5.11 -2.29
N MET A 212 11.74 4.98 -2.56
CA MET A 212 10.81 4.31 -1.66
C MET A 212 11.10 2.80 -1.59
N THR A 213 11.44 2.16 -2.72
CA THR A 213 11.84 0.74 -2.77
C THR A 213 13.20 0.51 -2.11
N GLU A 214 14.20 1.35 -2.36
CA GLU A 214 15.51 1.31 -1.68
C GLU A 214 15.33 1.45 -0.16
N ALA A 215 14.44 2.35 0.23
CA ALA A 215 14.01 2.52 1.60
C ALA A 215 12.94 1.51 1.99
N GLY A 216 12.92 0.29 1.43
CA GLY A 216 12.19 -0.89 1.90
C GLY A 216 10.66 -0.86 1.91
N PHE A 217 10.02 0.20 1.42
CA PHE A 217 8.56 0.24 1.33
C PHE A 217 8.07 -0.73 0.26
N ASP A 218 7.02 -1.48 0.60
CA ASP A 218 6.30 -2.29 -0.37
C ASP A 218 5.46 -1.36 -1.26
N ILE A 219 5.82 -1.33 -2.55
CA ILE A 219 5.09 -0.63 -3.59
C ILE A 219 4.82 -1.61 -4.73
N LYS A 220 3.64 -1.52 -5.34
CA LYS A 220 3.40 -2.31 -6.55
C LYS A 220 4.41 -1.91 -7.63
N PRO A 221 5.01 -2.86 -8.36
CA PRO A 221 5.85 -2.55 -9.52
C PRO A 221 5.08 -1.76 -10.56
N GLY A 222 5.78 -0.92 -11.33
CA GLY A 222 5.18 -0.15 -12.41
C GLY A 222 5.87 1.18 -12.64
N VAL A 223 5.39 1.89 -13.66
CA VAL A 223 5.94 3.19 -14.10
C VAL A 223 4.96 4.34 -13.90
N HIS A 224 3.74 4.04 -13.46
CA HIS A 224 2.69 5.04 -13.34
C HIS A 224 2.97 6.07 -12.23
N PRO A 225 2.61 7.36 -12.40
CA PRO A 225 2.76 8.40 -11.38
C PRO A 225 1.91 8.22 -10.12
N ILE A 226 1.04 7.21 -10.10
CA ILE A 226 0.35 6.75 -8.90
C ILE A 226 1.26 5.70 -8.25
N VAL A 227 1.75 5.99 -7.05
CA VAL A 227 2.61 5.08 -6.28
C VAL A 227 1.83 4.61 -5.05
N PRO A 228 1.36 3.35 -5.04
CA PRO A 228 0.68 2.78 -3.88
C PRO A 228 1.70 2.26 -2.87
N ILE A 229 1.79 2.92 -1.71
CA ILE A 229 2.54 2.42 -0.57
C ILE A 229 1.66 1.42 0.17
N MET A 230 1.96 0.13 0.05
CA MET A 230 1.14 -0.96 0.57
C MET A 230 1.36 -1.11 2.07
N LEU A 231 0.26 -1.04 2.82
CA LEU A 231 0.28 -1.14 4.28
C LEU A 231 -0.57 -2.32 4.77
N TYR A 232 -1.50 -2.80 3.96
CA TYR A 232 -2.38 -3.95 4.15
C TYR A 232 -3.38 -3.83 5.32
N ASP A 233 -3.04 -3.08 6.37
CA ASP A 233 -3.90 -2.78 7.51
C ASP A 233 -4.48 -1.34 7.47
N ALA A 234 -5.75 -1.22 7.82
CA ALA A 234 -6.48 0.04 7.76
C ALA A 234 -6.05 1.03 8.85
N LYS A 235 -5.74 0.54 10.05
CA LYS A 235 -5.33 1.37 11.18
C LYS A 235 -3.92 1.90 10.97
N LEU A 236 -3.01 1.04 10.51
CA LEU A 236 -1.67 1.41 10.07
C LEU A 236 -1.71 2.51 9.01
N ALA A 237 -2.57 2.38 8.00
CA ALA A 237 -2.72 3.40 6.95
C ALA A 237 -3.23 4.75 7.49
N GLN A 238 -4.17 4.75 8.44
CA GLN A 238 -4.66 5.96 9.08
C GLN A 238 -3.60 6.61 9.97
N GLU A 239 -2.92 5.83 10.81
CA GLU A 239 -1.88 6.31 11.71
C GLU A 239 -0.70 6.89 10.94
N MET A 240 -0.25 6.22 9.88
CA MET A 240 0.83 6.72 9.01
C MET A 240 0.42 8.01 8.30
N ALA A 241 -0.78 8.08 7.72
CA ALA A 241 -1.26 9.29 7.04
C ALA A 241 -1.37 10.49 8.01
N SER A 242 -1.89 10.27 9.21
CA SER A 242 -1.97 11.32 10.25
C SER A 242 -0.59 11.85 10.63
N LYS A 243 0.37 10.96 10.88
CA LYS A 243 1.74 11.36 11.26
C LYS A 243 2.50 12.02 10.11
N LEU A 244 2.23 11.63 8.87
CA LEU A 244 2.80 12.31 7.70
C LEU A 244 2.25 13.73 7.57
N MET A 245 0.97 13.95 7.89
CA MET A 245 0.40 15.29 7.93
C MET A 245 1.10 16.18 8.96
N ASP A 246 1.47 15.64 10.13
CA ASP A 246 2.26 16.36 11.15
C ASP A 246 3.67 16.77 10.64
N GLU A 247 4.25 15.99 9.72
CA GLU A 247 5.50 16.33 9.00
C GLU A 247 5.26 17.28 7.80
N GLY A 248 4.02 17.74 7.61
CA GLY A 248 3.61 18.61 6.51
C GLY A 248 3.50 17.89 5.16
N ILE A 249 3.24 16.57 5.16
CA ILE A 249 3.00 15.74 3.98
C ILE A 249 1.53 15.31 3.97
N TYR A 250 0.72 15.97 3.15
CA TYR A 250 -0.69 15.61 3.01
C TYR A 250 -0.86 14.39 2.11
N VAL A 251 -1.25 13.27 2.72
CA VAL A 251 -1.60 12.03 2.03
C VAL A 251 -2.85 11.42 2.67
N ILE A 252 -3.55 10.58 1.91
CA ILE A 252 -4.73 9.87 2.38
C ILE A 252 -4.48 8.36 2.32
N GLY A 253 -4.78 7.69 3.43
CA GLY A 253 -4.87 6.23 3.48
C GLY A 253 -6.18 5.75 2.88
N PHE A 254 -6.11 4.76 2.00
CA PHE A 254 -7.24 4.06 1.41
C PHE A 254 -7.38 2.69 2.05
N PHE A 255 -8.59 2.36 2.49
CA PHE A 255 -8.96 1.09 3.12
C PHE A 255 -10.43 0.76 2.77
N PHE A 256 -10.93 -0.37 3.23
CA PHE A 256 -12.32 -0.79 2.99
C PHE A 256 -13.32 0.30 3.42
N PRO A 257 -14.36 0.61 2.62
CA PRO A 257 -14.84 -0.09 1.43
C PRO A 257 -14.19 0.34 0.09
N VAL A 258 -13.27 1.31 0.09
CA VAL A 258 -12.70 1.86 -1.16
C VAL A 258 -11.73 0.89 -1.84
N VAL A 259 -10.96 0.15 -1.03
CA VAL A 259 -10.13 -0.98 -1.48
C VAL A 259 -10.50 -2.23 -0.70
N ALA A 260 -10.20 -3.41 -1.26
CA ALA A 260 -10.49 -4.69 -0.60
C ALA A 260 -9.88 -4.77 0.82
N LYS A 261 -10.54 -5.53 1.71
CA LYS A 261 -10.01 -5.81 3.06
C LYS A 261 -8.62 -6.44 2.96
N GLY A 262 -7.73 -6.07 3.88
CA GLY A 262 -6.35 -6.55 3.86
C GLY A 262 -5.49 -5.96 2.72
N LYS A 263 -5.97 -4.93 2.01
CA LYS A 263 -5.25 -4.27 0.90
C LYS A 263 -5.18 -2.75 1.09
N ALA A 264 -5.16 -2.30 2.34
CA ALA A 264 -5.01 -0.89 2.68
C ALA A 264 -3.67 -0.32 2.17
N ARG A 265 -3.65 0.94 1.79
CA ARG A 265 -2.48 1.60 1.18
C ARG A 265 -2.55 3.11 1.30
N ILE A 266 -1.41 3.79 1.17
CA ILE A 266 -1.39 5.23 0.90
C ILE A 266 -1.13 5.43 -0.59
N ARG A 267 -2.00 6.18 -1.25
CA ARG A 267 -1.86 6.47 -2.69
C ARG A 267 -1.15 7.81 -2.87
N VAL A 268 0.14 7.77 -3.19
CA VAL A 268 0.91 8.98 -3.52
C VAL A 268 0.75 9.27 -5.01
N GLN A 269 0.46 10.53 -5.34
CA GLN A 269 0.27 10.99 -6.72
C GLN A 269 1.34 12.03 -7.05
N LEU A 270 2.19 11.70 -8.02
CA LEU A 270 3.33 12.54 -8.40
C LEU A 270 2.86 13.58 -9.41
N SER A 271 3.54 14.72 -9.44
CA SER A 271 3.26 15.85 -10.32
C SER A 271 4.56 16.41 -10.87
N ALA A 272 4.52 16.92 -12.10
CA ALA A 272 5.61 17.69 -12.71
C ALA A 272 5.93 18.96 -11.90
N ALA A 273 4.98 19.45 -11.08
CA ALA A 273 5.19 20.58 -10.18
C ALA A 273 6.10 20.23 -8.98
N HIS A 274 6.24 18.94 -8.63
CA HIS A 274 7.16 18.55 -7.57
C HIS A 274 8.61 18.80 -8.00
N LYS A 275 9.37 19.44 -7.12
CA LYS A 275 10.82 19.60 -7.22
C LYS A 275 11.50 18.47 -6.46
N ARG A 276 12.78 18.21 -6.75
CA ARG A 276 13.58 17.20 -6.06
C ARG A 276 13.51 17.35 -4.53
N GLU A 277 13.64 18.58 -4.03
CA GLU A 277 13.52 18.91 -2.59
C GLU A 277 12.16 18.52 -1.97
N HIS A 278 11.06 18.62 -2.73
CA HIS A 278 9.73 18.20 -2.26
C HIS A 278 9.66 16.67 -2.16
N LEU A 279 10.22 15.97 -3.14
CA LEU A 279 10.29 14.50 -3.15
C LEU A 279 11.15 14.01 -1.99
N ASP A 280 12.33 14.59 -1.78
CA ASP A 280 13.24 14.21 -0.70
C ASP A 280 12.60 14.45 0.67
N LYS A 281 11.91 15.59 0.87
CA LYS A 281 11.15 15.84 2.10
C LYS A 281 10.09 14.75 2.32
N CYS A 282 9.32 14.42 1.29
CA CYS A 282 8.28 13.40 1.36
C CYS A 282 8.86 12.01 1.69
N ILE A 283 9.90 11.58 0.97
CA ILE A 283 10.58 10.30 1.19
C ILE A 283 11.14 10.22 2.61
N ASN A 284 11.84 11.26 3.07
CA ASN A 284 12.41 11.29 4.42
C ASN A 284 11.33 11.23 5.50
N ALA A 285 10.19 11.89 5.30
CA ALA A 285 9.04 11.81 6.20
C ALA A 285 8.46 10.38 6.23
N PHE A 286 8.27 9.74 5.07
CA PHE A 286 7.86 8.34 5.00
C PHE A 286 8.83 7.44 5.78
N ILE A 287 10.14 7.54 5.55
CA ILE A 287 11.15 6.74 6.25
C ILE A 287 11.08 6.96 7.76
N LYS A 288 11.00 8.22 8.21
CA LYS A 288 10.91 8.58 9.63
C LYS A 288 9.66 7.98 10.27
N ILE A 289 8.50 8.18 9.66
CA ILE A 289 7.22 7.71 10.20
C ILE A 289 7.08 6.20 10.10
N GLY A 290 7.53 5.58 9.01
CA GLY A 290 7.54 4.13 8.83
C GLY A 290 8.27 3.42 9.96
N LYS A 291 9.46 3.91 10.35
CA LYS A 291 10.21 3.37 11.50
C LYS A 291 9.41 3.42 12.81
N ILE A 292 8.58 4.46 13.01
CA ILE A 292 7.78 4.61 14.22
C ILE A 292 6.58 3.67 14.20
N VAL A 293 5.82 3.65 13.10
CA VAL A 293 4.53 2.95 13.06
C VAL A 293 4.72 1.44 12.92
N PHE A 294 5.66 0.98 12.09
CA PHE A 294 5.93 -0.45 11.95
C PHE A 294 6.50 -1.05 13.24
N ALA A 295 7.42 -0.36 13.92
CA ALA A 295 7.92 -0.82 15.22
C ALA A 295 6.80 -0.96 16.27
N THR A 296 5.88 0.02 16.31
CA THR A 296 4.75 0.00 17.24
C THR A 296 3.76 -1.13 16.95
N GLN A 297 3.60 -1.53 15.68
CA GLN A 297 2.69 -2.60 15.29
C GLN A 297 3.25 -3.99 15.63
N SER A 298 4.52 -4.27 15.29
CA SER A 298 5.18 -5.54 15.65
C SER A 298 5.11 -5.81 17.15
N MET A 299 5.19 -4.77 17.98
CA MET A 299 5.03 -4.89 19.43
C MET A 299 3.61 -5.24 19.89
N LYS A 300 2.57 -4.74 19.21
CA LYS A 300 1.17 -4.98 19.59
C LYS A 300 0.71 -6.40 19.24
N GLU A 301 1.27 -6.99 18.19
CA GLU A 301 0.88 -8.29 17.67
C GLU A 301 1.60 -9.46 18.37
N GLY A 302 2.52 -9.19 19.30
CA GLY A 302 3.28 -10.24 20.00
C GLY A 302 4.15 -11.11 19.09
N CYS A 303 4.23 -10.78 17.80
CA CYS A 303 5.04 -11.47 16.80
C CYS A 303 6.50 -11.00 16.94
N PHE A 304 7.29 -11.78 17.67
CA PHE A 304 8.75 -11.81 17.50
C PHE A 304 9.12 -12.88 16.47
N ASP A 305 8.44 -12.87 15.32
CA ASP A 305 8.89 -13.63 14.16
C ASP A 305 9.57 -12.64 13.22
N VAL A 306 10.90 -12.60 13.30
CA VAL A 306 11.76 -11.84 12.38
C VAL A 306 12.04 -12.72 11.16
N GLY A 307 10.99 -13.34 10.61
CA GLY A 307 11.01 -14.04 9.33
C GLY A 307 11.07 -13.03 8.19
N GLU A 308 12.29 -12.81 7.67
CA GLU A 308 12.59 -12.09 6.42
C GLU A 308 11.84 -10.77 6.17
N ILE A 309 11.77 -9.90 7.17
CA ILE A 309 11.69 -8.47 6.87
C ILE A 309 13.06 -8.06 6.33
N LYS A 310 13.23 -8.03 5.00
CA LYS A 310 14.41 -7.50 4.29
C LYS A 310 14.56 -5.99 4.52
N TRP A 311 14.85 -5.61 5.76
CA TRP A 311 15.28 -4.28 6.12
C TRP A 311 16.61 -4.44 6.85
N MET A 312 17.68 -4.05 6.16
CA MET A 312 19.03 -3.77 6.67
C MET A 312 19.25 -4.11 8.15
N ASN A 313 19.98 -5.19 8.43
CA ASN A 313 20.91 -5.45 9.55
C ASN A 313 20.88 -4.52 10.80
N ILE A 314 19.71 -4.17 11.31
CA ILE A 314 19.54 -3.40 12.54
C ILE A 314 18.30 -3.93 13.24
N ILE A 315 18.47 -5.00 14.01
CA ILE A 315 17.45 -5.48 14.93
C ILE A 315 17.36 -4.44 16.06
N LYS A 316 16.22 -3.76 16.20
CA LYS A 316 15.94 -2.89 17.34
C LYS A 316 14.90 -3.56 18.24
N ALA A 317 15.29 -3.85 19.48
CA ALA A 317 14.38 -4.33 20.52
C ALA A 317 14.01 -3.17 21.47
N GLY A 318 12.83 -3.18 22.08
CA GLY A 318 12.42 -2.17 23.06
C GLY A 318 12.35 -2.76 24.48
N LEU A 319 12.72 -1.97 25.48
CA LEU A 319 12.59 -2.30 26.90
C LEU A 319 11.34 -1.60 27.46
N TYR A 320 10.46 -2.34 28.13
CA TYR A 320 9.19 -1.83 28.65
C TYR A 320 9.03 -2.07 30.15
N ALA A 321 8.44 -1.10 30.84
CA ALA A 321 7.92 -1.26 32.19
C ALA A 321 6.51 -0.69 32.24
N GLN A 322 5.54 -1.50 32.69
CA GLN A 322 4.12 -1.12 32.79
C GLN A 322 3.60 -0.44 31.51
N ASP A 323 3.84 -1.08 30.37
CA ASP A 323 3.42 -0.62 29.04
C ASP A 323 4.02 0.72 28.56
N LYS A 324 5.02 1.27 29.26
CA LYS A 324 5.81 2.43 28.80
C LYS A 324 7.17 1.99 28.25
N LEU A 325 7.52 2.50 27.07
CA LEU A 325 8.85 2.35 26.48
C LEU A 325 9.86 3.11 27.34
N ILE A 326 10.81 2.39 27.93
CA ILE A 326 11.85 2.96 28.79
C ILE A 326 13.27 2.85 28.19
N GLY A 327 13.44 2.15 27.05
CA GLY A 327 14.72 2.12 26.34
C GLY A 327 14.65 1.40 24.99
N ILE A 328 15.52 1.78 24.05
CA ILE A 328 15.63 1.16 22.72
C ILE A 328 17.01 0.52 22.59
N TRP A 329 17.04 -0.70 22.06
CA TRP A 329 18.23 -1.46 21.73
C TRP A 329 18.55 -1.28 20.25
N GLU A 330 19.83 -1.23 19.91
CA GLU A 330 20.30 -1.22 18.53
C GLU A 330 21.38 -2.28 18.37
N LEU A 331 21.09 -3.34 17.62
CA LEU A 331 22.08 -4.33 17.24
C LEU A 331 22.92 -3.78 16.10
N LYS A 332 24.23 -3.65 16.32
CA LYS A 332 25.22 -3.57 15.26
C LYS A 332 25.76 -4.97 15.00
N ASP A 333 25.66 -5.41 13.76
CA ASP A 333 26.42 -6.55 13.21
C ASP A 333 26.03 -7.96 13.69
N GLY A 334 24.80 -8.15 14.21
CA GLY A 334 24.20 -9.49 14.34
C GLY A 334 24.74 -10.38 15.47
N ASP A 335 25.53 -9.82 16.39
CA ASP A 335 25.98 -10.52 17.60
C ASP A 335 25.49 -9.80 18.86
N PHE A 336 24.96 -10.55 19.84
CA PHE A 336 24.49 -10.00 21.11
C PHE A 336 25.66 -9.58 22.02
N ALA A 337 26.85 -10.13 21.80
CA ALA A 337 28.04 -9.78 22.57
C ALA A 337 28.50 -8.35 22.27
N GLY A 338 28.29 -7.43 23.21
CA GLY A 338 28.74 -6.03 23.10
C GLY A 338 27.65 -5.01 22.75
N ALA A 339 26.38 -5.41 22.69
CA ALA A 339 25.26 -4.49 22.56
C ALA A 339 25.28 -3.44 23.70
N GLN A 340 25.22 -2.17 23.33
CA GLN A 340 25.20 -1.04 24.27
C GLN A 340 23.77 -0.52 24.41
N VAL A 341 23.36 -0.26 25.65
CA VAL A 341 22.05 0.27 26.00
C VAL A 341 22.23 1.68 26.55
N LYS A 342 21.42 2.62 26.05
CA LYS A 342 21.19 3.92 26.69
C LYS A 342 19.77 3.95 27.23
N VAL A 343 19.65 3.91 28.56
CA VAL A 343 18.36 4.05 29.25
C VAL A 343 18.19 5.52 29.63
N TYR A 344 17.05 6.10 29.26
CA TYR A 344 16.69 7.46 29.63
C TYR A 344 15.53 7.41 30.60
N LYS A 345 15.80 7.73 31.87
CA LYS A 345 14.76 7.89 32.90
C LYS A 345 15.12 9.08 33.78
N ASP A 346 14.17 10.01 33.92
CA ASP A 346 14.26 11.18 34.81
C ASP A 346 15.55 12.02 34.67
N GLY A 347 16.03 12.20 33.43
CA GLY A 347 17.21 13.03 33.12
C GLY A 347 18.57 12.38 33.39
N ILE A 348 18.61 11.10 33.80
CA ILE A 348 19.84 10.36 34.06
C ILE A 348 20.16 9.45 32.87
N ASN A 349 21.39 9.55 32.36
CA ASN A 349 21.94 8.66 31.34
C ASN A 349 22.57 7.44 32.02
N LEU A 350 22.03 6.24 31.76
CA LEU A 350 22.66 4.99 32.17
C LEU A 350 23.13 4.24 30.92
N GLU A 351 24.44 3.97 30.84
CA GLU A 351 25.05 3.12 29.82
C GLU A 351 25.26 1.71 30.39
N ALA A 352 24.69 0.70 29.72
CA ALA A 352 24.91 -0.71 30.06
C ALA A 352 25.42 -1.49 28.84
N LYS A 353 26.30 -2.46 29.06
CA LYS A 353 26.89 -3.30 28.00
C LYS A 353 26.56 -4.77 28.25
N LEU A 354 26.05 -5.46 27.22
CA LEU A 354 25.80 -6.90 27.30
C LEU A 354 27.13 -7.67 27.19
N ILE A 355 27.48 -8.45 28.22
CA ILE A 355 28.83 -9.06 28.35
C ILE A 355 28.91 -10.48 27.76
N SER A 356 27.83 -11.28 27.74
CA SER A 356 27.83 -12.60 27.09
C SER A 356 26.43 -13.23 26.98
N VAL A 357 26.19 -14.05 25.97
CA VAL A 357 25.03 -14.97 25.88
C VAL A 357 25.45 -16.40 26.30
N PRO A 358 24.67 -17.14 27.11
CA PRO A 358 25.05 -18.49 27.55
C PRO A 358 25.14 -19.51 26.40
N PRO A 359 26.02 -20.53 26.48
CA PRO A 359 26.32 -21.43 25.34
C PRO A 359 25.20 -22.39 24.92
N LYS A 360 24.16 -22.59 25.76
CA LYS A 360 23.10 -23.59 25.52
C LYS A 360 21.98 -23.14 24.57
N MET A 361 22.11 -22.01 23.90
CA MET A 361 21.15 -21.55 22.88
C MET A 361 21.37 -22.15 21.48
N LYS A 362 22.30 -23.10 21.30
CA LYS A 362 22.70 -23.59 19.96
C LYS A 362 22.05 -24.89 19.47
N GLU A 363 21.30 -25.63 20.28
CA GLU A 363 20.77 -26.94 19.83
C GLU A 363 19.34 -27.21 20.33
N SER A 364 18.40 -27.18 19.37
CA SER A 364 17.12 -27.90 19.23
C SER A 364 16.16 -28.12 20.43
N CYS A 365 14.86 -27.96 20.10
CA CYS A 365 13.65 -28.49 20.76
C CYS A 365 12.88 -27.55 21.69
N TYR A 366 12.16 -26.57 21.12
CA TYR A 366 10.93 -26.06 21.74
C TYR A 366 9.88 -25.76 20.66
N ASN A 367 8.63 -26.11 20.93
CA ASN A 367 7.48 -25.72 20.13
C ASN A 367 7.15 -24.26 20.48
N GLU A 368 7.09 -23.37 19.49
CA GLU A 368 7.03 -21.90 19.70
C GLU A 368 5.77 -21.43 20.44
N ASP A 369 4.71 -22.23 20.47
CA ASP A 369 3.44 -21.90 21.13
C ASP A 369 3.46 -22.07 22.67
N ASP A 370 4.48 -22.72 23.24
CA ASP A 370 4.51 -23.10 24.66
C ASP A 370 5.40 -22.22 25.57
N VAL A 371 6.06 -21.19 25.01
CA VAL A 371 7.01 -20.34 25.76
C VAL A 371 6.50 -18.90 25.86
N LYS A 372 6.17 -18.46 27.08
CA LYS A 372 5.96 -17.03 27.38
C LYS A 372 7.13 -16.49 28.18
N TRP A 373 7.79 -15.46 27.65
CA TRP A 373 8.83 -14.71 28.35
C TRP A 373 8.20 -13.61 29.22
N MET A 374 8.63 -13.53 30.48
CA MET A 374 8.27 -12.43 31.36
C MET A 374 9.50 -12.06 32.20
N ASN A 375 10.04 -10.87 31.95
CA ASN A 375 11.08 -10.29 32.80
C ASN A 375 10.38 -9.61 33.99
N ILE A 376 10.48 -10.19 35.18
CA ILE A 376 10.04 -9.53 36.41
C ILE A 376 11.25 -8.89 37.08
N PHE A 377 11.14 -7.59 37.36
CA PHE A 377 12.05 -6.89 38.26
C PHE A 377 11.46 -6.94 39.67
N THR A 378 12.19 -7.51 40.62
CA THR A 378 11.84 -7.40 42.05
C THR A 378 12.82 -6.48 42.74
N GLU A 379 12.31 -5.47 43.42
CA GLU A 379 13.07 -4.55 44.26
C GLU A 379 12.98 -5.01 45.72
N SER A 380 14.13 -5.25 46.34
CA SER A 380 14.26 -5.43 47.79
C SER A 380 15.63 -4.89 48.22
N ASP A 381 15.62 -3.98 49.19
CA ASP A 381 16.81 -3.39 49.82
C ASP A 381 17.87 -2.84 48.86
N GLY A 382 17.43 -2.11 47.82
CA GLY A 382 18.33 -1.42 46.88
C GLY A 382 19.12 -2.35 45.94
N LYS A 383 18.76 -3.63 45.85
CA LYS A 383 19.36 -4.60 44.93
C LYS A 383 18.37 -4.96 43.82
N TYR A 384 18.88 -4.99 42.59
CA TYR A 384 18.11 -5.39 41.42
C TYR A 384 18.53 -6.78 40.97
N SER A 385 17.59 -7.71 40.97
CA SER A 385 17.79 -9.06 40.45
C SER A 385 16.97 -9.24 39.17
N ILE A 386 17.59 -9.86 38.16
CA ILE A 386 16.87 -10.36 36.98
C ILE A 386 16.47 -11.79 37.30
N VAL A 387 15.16 -12.05 37.27
CA VAL A 387 14.60 -13.40 37.42
C VAL A 387 13.94 -13.78 36.10
N ASP A 388 14.53 -14.76 35.42
CA ASP A 388 13.91 -15.39 34.26
C ASP A 388 12.86 -16.38 34.76
N ILE A 389 11.58 -16.15 34.47
CA ILE A 389 10.51 -17.12 34.76
C ILE A 389 10.03 -17.74 33.45
N VAL A 390 10.25 -19.04 33.30
CA VAL A 390 9.72 -19.84 32.21
C VAL A 390 8.48 -20.59 32.72
N LYS A 391 7.32 -20.38 32.11
CA LYS A 391 6.12 -21.17 32.39
C LYS A 391 5.90 -22.19 31.27
N VAL A 392 6.19 -23.46 31.55
CA VAL A 392 5.90 -24.59 30.65
C VAL A 392 4.58 -25.24 31.08
N LYS A 393 3.71 -25.62 30.14
CA LYS A 393 2.45 -26.30 30.44
C LYS A 393 2.67 -27.82 30.41
N GLY A 394 2.74 -28.46 31.58
CA GLY A 394 2.95 -29.91 31.74
C GLY A 394 3.90 -30.20 32.90
N ASP A 395 3.75 -31.35 33.56
CA ASP A 395 4.39 -31.75 34.84
C ASP A 395 5.94 -31.76 34.83
N CYS A 396 6.57 -30.60 34.78
CA CYS A 396 7.98 -30.39 35.06
C CYS A 396 8.14 -29.15 35.95
N SER A 397 8.36 -29.44 37.22
CA SER A 397 8.80 -28.54 38.27
C SER A 397 10.19 -27.92 37.96
N GLU A 398 10.25 -26.59 38.11
CA GLU A 398 11.42 -25.74 38.41
C GLU A 398 12.64 -25.68 37.46
N ILE A 399 12.92 -24.47 36.96
CA ILE A 399 14.30 -23.94 36.87
C ILE A 399 14.27 -22.44 37.19
N TYR A 400 15.01 -22.03 38.22
CA TYR A 400 15.31 -20.62 38.53
C TYR A 400 16.79 -20.35 38.31
N SER A 401 17.10 -19.35 37.47
CA SER A 401 18.43 -18.75 37.38
C SER A 401 18.30 -17.32 37.90
N SER A 402 18.93 -17.02 39.05
CA SER A 402 19.08 -15.65 39.53
C SER A 402 20.51 -15.18 39.30
N LYS A 403 20.67 -14.03 38.65
CA LYS A 403 21.93 -13.28 38.64
C LYS A 403 21.75 -12.06 39.51
N ASN A 404 22.51 -11.99 40.61
CA ASN A 404 22.54 -10.81 41.46
C ASN A 404 23.52 -9.79 40.88
N ILE A 405 23.03 -8.59 40.64
CA ILE A 405 23.84 -7.43 40.25
C ILE A 405 23.98 -6.55 41.49
N ASN A 406 25.19 -6.44 42.03
CA ASN A 406 25.49 -5.45 43.06
C ASN A 406 25.96 -4.16 42.38
N PHE A 407 25.39 -3.05 42.79
CA PHE A 407 25.88 -1.72 42.46
C PHE A 407 26.76 -1.28 43.64
N SER A 408 28.07 -1.17 43.41
CA SER A 408 28.94 -0.42 44.32
C SER A 408 29.21 0.95 43.70
N ASP A 409 29.14 1.98 44.54
CA ASP A 409 29.50 3.35 44.17
C ASP A 409 30.89 3.37 43.54
N GLU A 410 31.02 4.06 42.40
CA GLU A 410 32.19 4.13 41.50
C GLU A 410 32.30 3.04 40.42
N ASN A 411 31.55 3.25 39.33
CA ASN A 411 31.86 2.94 37.92
C ASN A 411 32.49 1.58 37.54
N THR A 412 32.34 0.53 38.36
CA THR A 412 32.81 -0.81 38.00
C THR A 412 31.86 -1.88 38.54
N VAL A 413 31.17 -2.58 37.62
CA VAL A 413 30.32 -3.73 37.96
C VAL A 413 31.16 -5.00 37.96
N SER A 414 31.26 -5.69 39.09
CA SER A 414 31.94 -6.98 39.21
C SER A 414 30.91 -8.11 39.32
N VAL A 415 31.00 -9.10 38.44
CA VAL A 415 30.15 -10.31 38.49
C VAL A 415 30.82 -11.35 39.39
N ILE A 416 30.21 -11.66 40.54
CA ILE A 416 30.67 -12.76 41.39
C ILE A 416 29.83 -14.01 41.06
N PRO A 417 30.44 -15.16 40.71
CA PRO A 417 29.70 -16.41 40.54
C PRO A 417 29.17 -16.88 41.90
N GLY A 418 27.85 -16.91 42.07
CA GLY A 418 27.21 -17.57 43.20
C GLY A 418 27.20 -19.10 42.98
N SER A 419 27.72 -19.85 43.95
CA SER A 419 27.73 -21.30 43.98
C SER A 419 26.32 -21.90 44.01
N ILE A 420 26.07 -22.87 43.12
CA ILE A 420 24.88 -23.74 43.15
C ILE A 420 25.01 -24.64 44.37
N ASN A 421 24.10 -24.51 45.35
CA ASN A 421 24.00 -25.47 46.45
C ASN A 421 22.95 -26.51 46.06
N THR A 422 23.39 -27.73 45.76
CA THR A 422 22.52 -28.89 45.54
C THR A 422 22.36 -29.62 46.87
N ASP A 423 21.19 -29.55 47.50
CA ASP A 423 20.77 -30.58 48.46
C ASP A 423 19.33 -31.04 48.13
N PRO A 424 19.13 -32.31 47.74
CA PRO A 424 17.86 -32.85 47.30
C PRO A 424 17.13 -33.63 48.41
N THR A 425 17.12 -33.17 49.68
CA THR A 425 16.31 -33.85 50.72
C THR A 425 15.76 -32.90 51.80
N GLY A 426 14.52 -32.44 51.66
CA GLY A 426 13.79 -31.75 52.75
C GLY A 426 12.40 -31.28 52.33
N GLY A 427 11.36 -31.81 52.98
CA GLY A 427 9.94 -31.52 52.68
C GLY A 427 9.51 -30.05 52.88
N PRO A 428 8.23 -29.73 52.63
CA PRO A 428 7.77 -28.36 52.39
C PRO A 428 7.90 -27.48 53.64
N GLN A 429 8.73 -26.44 53.56
CA GLN A 429 8.74 -25.36 54.56
C GLN A 429 7.61 -24.37 54.27
N LYS A 430 6.64 -24.32 55.20
CA LYS A 430 5.64 -23.25 55.30
C LYS A 430 6.34 -21.94 55.69
N TRP A 431 6.14 -20.88 54.91
CA TRP A 431 6.47 -19.52 55.30
C TRP A 431 5.19 -18.73 55.60
N THR A 432 5.19 -18.10 56.78
CA THR A 432 4.07 -17.38 57.39
C THR A 432 4.11 -15.91 56.99
N LYS A 433 2.93 -15.33 56.74
CA LYS A 433 2.72 -13.90 56.42
C LYS A 433 3.25 -13.01 57.54
N VAL A 434 4.18 -12.10 57.24
CA VAL A 434 4.57 -11.00 58.12
C VAL A 434 4.00 -9.71 57.52
N SER A 435 3.06 -9.14 58.28
CA SER A 435 2.32 -7.86 58.23
C SER A 435 2.53 -6.84 57.10
N SER A 436 1.39 -6.22 56.77
CA SER A 436 1.20 -4.97 56.01
C SER A 436 1.56 -3.72 56.81
N GLU A 437 2.16 -2.74 56.14
CA GLU A 437 1.69 -1.35 56.08
C GLU A 437 1.98 -0.79 54.68
#